data_AF-A0A7K8NGY9-F1
#
_entry.id   AF-A0A7K8NGY9-F1
#
_cell.length_a   1.000
_cell.length_b   1.000
_cell.length_c   1.000
_cell.angle_alpha   90.00
_cell.angle_beta   90.00
_cell.angle_gamma   90.00
#
_symmetry.space_group_name_H-M   'P 1'
#
loop_
_entity.id
_entity.type
_entity.pdbx_description
1 polymer ?
#
loop_
_entity_poly.entity_id
_entity_poly.type
_entity_poly.pdbx_seq_one_letter_code
_entity_poly.pdbx_strand_id
1 'polypeptide(L)'
;AGSPLYLHELLEGSEIALPEVPVPPRNPELVARLERIKARLANEEYRRMTRNVTGQQLLAFPKNHCLSPFSTVRSVKAVVITILNFIVTVAAAFACTYLGSQYVFAETAARILSAVIVASVVGLAELYVMVRTLEGDLGKL
;
A
#
# COMPACT_ATOMS: atom_id res chain seq x y z
N ALA A 1 -20.27 -58.28 -58.44
CA ALA A 1 -20.02 -56.84 -58.62
C ALA A 1 -19.87 -56.23 -57.24
N GLY A 2 -18.66 -55.84 -56.84
CA GLY A 2 -18.39 -55.17 -55.57
C GLY A 2 -17.96 -53.74 -55.85
N SER A 3 -18.86 -52.79 -55.63
CA SER A 3 -18.56 -51.36 -55.77
C SER A 3 -17.76 -50.86 -54.56
N PRO A 4 -16.73 -50.02 -54.75
CA PRO A 4 -15.96 -49.45 -53.65
C PRO A 4 -16.83 -48.42 -52.91
N LEU A 5 -17.29 -48.78 -51.71
CA LEU A 5 -17.98 -47.85 -50.81
C LEU A 5 -16.96 -46.87 -50.24
N TYR A 6 -17.19 -45.58 -50.45
CA TYR A 6 -16.29 -44.56 -49.94
C TYR A 6 -16.69 -44.12 -48.53
N LEU A 7 -15.69 -43.99 -47.67
CA LEU A 7 -15.88 -43.70 -46.24
C LEU A 7 -16.63 -42.38 -46.02
N HIS A 8 -16.47 -41.41 -46.92
CA HIS A 8 -17.18 -40.13 -46.85
C HIS A 8 -18.69 -40.25 -47.12
N GLU A 9 -19.13 -41.18 -47.97
CA GLU A 9 -20.57 -41.43 -48.23
C GLU A 9 -21.26 -42.07 -47.02
N LEU A 10 -20.52 -42.88 -46.23
CA LEU A 10 -21.03 -43.48 -45.00
C LEU A 10 -21.11 -42.49 -43.82
N LEU A 11 -20.32 -41.41 -43.88
CA LEU A 11 -20.27 -40.36 -42.88
C LEU A 11 -21.15 -39.15 -43.22
N GLU A 12 -21.68 -39.09 -44.44
CA GLU A 12 -22.59 -38.04 -44.90
C GLU A 12 -23.96 -38.21 -44.22
N GLY A 13 -24.10 -37.58 -43.05
CA GLY A 13 -25.29 -37.67 -42.19
C GLY A 13 -25.06 -38.27 -40.80
N SER A 14 -23.82 -38.68 -40.48
CA SER A 14 -23.48 -39.10 -39.12
C SER A 14 -23.29 -37.88 -38.20
N GLU A 15 -24.05 -37.81 -37.11
CA GLU A 15 -23.88 -36.78 -36.09
C GLU A 15 -22.87 -37.25 -35.04
N ILE A 16 -21.85 -36.43 -34.77
CA ILE A 16 -20.83 -36.75 -33.78
C ILE A 16 -21.45 -36.53 -32.40
N ALA A 17 -21.78 -37.61 -31.70
CA ALA A 17 -22.20 -37.54 -30.31
C ALA A 17 -20.98 -37.27 -29.41
N LEU A 18 -20.67 -36.00 -29.15
CA LEU A 18 -19.65 -35.63 -28.18
C LEU A 18 -20.17 -35.97 -26.77
N PRO A 19 -19.44 -36.77 -25.97
CA PRO A 19 -19.83 -37.02 -24.59
C PRO A 19 -19.80 -35.72 -23.80
N GLU A 20 -20.93 -35.37 -23.16
CA GLU A 20 -21.05 -34.18 -22.33
C GLU A 20 -20.14 -34.33 -21.11
N VAL A 21 -19.14 -33.47 -21.01
CA VAL A 21 -18.16 -33.50 -19.91
C VAL A 21 -18.90 -33.19 -18.60
N PRO A 22 -18.92 -34.10 -17.61
CA PRO A 22 -19.62 -33.85 -16.36
C PRO A 22 -18.94 -32.70 -15.62
N VAL A 23 -19.66 -31.59 -15.48
CA VAL A 23 -19.18 -30.44 -14.71
C VAL A 23 -19.15 -30.83 -13.23
N PRO A 24 -17.99 -30.77 -12.55
CA PRO A 24 -17.91 -31.17 -11.15
C PRO A 24 -18.81 -30.29 -10.28
N PRO A 25 -19.47 -30.85 -9.26
CA PRO A 25 -20.35 -30.10 -8.39
C PRO A 25 -19.57 -28.99 -7.67
N ARG A 26 -20.12 -27.77 -7.69
CA ARG A 26 -19.49 -26.60 -7.06
C ARG A 26 -19.38 -26.82 -5.56
N ASN A 27 -18.17 -26.75 -5.04
CA ASN A 27 -17.91 -26.79 -3.61
C ASN A 27 -18.63 -25.60 -2.91
N PRO A 28 -19.49 -25.85 -1.90
CA PRO A 28 -20.28 -24.83 -1.23
C PRO A 28 -19.42 -23.74 -0.56
N GLU A 29 -18.19 -24.09 -0.12
CA GLU A 29 -17.27 -23.12 0.47
C GLU A 29 -16.79 -22.08 -0.56
N LEU A 30 -16.58 -22.50 -1.82
CA LEU A 30 -16.14 -21.60 -2.89
C LEU A 30 -17.27 -20.65 -3.31
N VAL A 31 -18.51 -21.12 -3.31
CA VAL A 31 -19.69 -20.29 -3.59
C VAL A 31 -19.87 -19.23 -2.51
N ALA A 32 -19.78 -19.62 -1.23
CA ALA A 32 -19.87 -18.68 -0.11
C ALA A 32 -18.75 -17.63 -0.14
N ARG A 33 -17.53 -18.00 -0.54
CA ARG A 33 -16.43 -17.05 -0.73
C ARG A 33 -16.69 -16.08 -1.89
N LEU A 34 -17.20 -16.58 -3.01
CA LEU A 34 -17.54 -15.76 -4.17
C LEU A 34 -18.65 -14.76 -3.85
N GLU A 35 -19.68 -15.17 -3.11
CA GLU A 35 -20.76 -14.28 -2.67
C GLU A 35 -20.24 -13.18 -1.75
N ARG A 36 -19.35 -13.51 -0.79
CA ARG A 36 -18.70 -12.50 0.07
C ARG A 36 -17.87 -11.50 -0.74
N ILE A 37 -17.12 -11.98 -1.75
CA ILE A 37 -16.33 -11.11 -2.63
C ILE A 37 -17.24 -10.20 -3.45
N LYS A 38 -18.31 -10.75 -4.05
CA LYS A 38 -19.30 -9.96 -4.81
C LYS A 38 -19.98 -8.90 -3.94
N ALA A 39 -20.39 -9.27 -2.72
CA ALA A 39 -20.99 -8.34 -1.77
C ALA A 39 -20.01 -7.21 -1.39
N ARG A 40 -18.72 -7.53 -1.17
CA ARG A 40 -17.69 -6.52 -0.88
C ARG A 40 -17.51 -5.55 -2.05
N LEU A 41 -17.39 -6.06 -3.28
CA LEU A 41 -17.22 -5.23 -4.48
C LEU A 41 -18.44 -4.32 -4.71
N ALA A 42 -19.66 -4.87 -4.57
CA ALA A 42 -20.89 -4.09 -4.71
C ALA A 42 -20.97 -2.97 -3.67
N ASN A 43 -20.57 -3.23 -2.42
CA ASN A 43 -20.57 -2.22 -1.37
C ASN A 43 -19.50 -1.13 -1.58
N GLU A 44 -18.33 -1.50 -2.12
CA GLU A 44 -17.30 -0.53 -2.51
C GLU A 44 -17.81 0.39 -3.64
N GLU A 45 -18.43 -0.18 -4.67
CA GLU A 45 -19.02 0.58 -5.78
C GLU A 45 -20.14 1.51 -5.29
N TYR A 46 -21.02 1.02 -4.41
CA TYR A 46 -22.05 1.83 -3.78
C TYR A 46 -21.47 3.02 -3.00
N ARG A 47 -20.39 2.82 -2.24
CA ARG A 47 -19.70 3.90 -1.53
C ARG A 47 -19.05 4.90 -2.48
N ARG A 48 -18.48 4.45 -3.61
CA ARG A 48 -17.94 5.34 -4.65
C ARG A 48 -19.02 6.23 -5.26
N MET A 49 -20.17 5.64 -5.60
CA MET A 49 -21.31 6.37 -6.16
C MET A 49 -21.91 7.38 -5.17
N THR A 50 -22.04 6.99 -3.90
CA THR A 50 -22.67 7.84 -2.86
C THR A 50 -21.72 8.84 -2.20
N ARG A 51 -20.41 8.76 -2.47
CA ARG A 51 -19.37 9.65 -1.91
C ARG A 51 -19.69 11.13 -2.06
N ASN A 52 -20.31 11.53 -3.17
CA ASN A 52 -20.57 12.93 -3.49
C ASN A 52 -21.90 13.45 -2.89
N VAL A 53 -22.77 12.54 -2.43
CA VAL A 53 -24.12 12.87 -1.93
C VAL A 53 -24.10 12.99 -0.40
N THR A 54 -23.22 12.26 0.29
CA THR A 54 -23.03 12.36 1.75
C THR A 54 -22.18 13.60 2.12
N GLY A 55 -22.68 14.80 1.82
CA GLY A 55 -22.09 16.07 2.25
C GLY A 55 -22.06 16.27 3.78
N GLN A 56 -22.71 15.39 4.55
CA GLN A 56 -22.73 15.44 6.02
C GLN A 56 -21.46 14.91 6.70
N GLN A 57 -20.60 14.14 6.01
CA GLN A 57 -19.32 13.72 6.62
C GLN A 57 -18.25 14.83 6.66
N LEU A 58 -18.45 15.93 5.93
CA LEU A 58 -17.52 17.07 5.93
C LEU A 58 -17.72 18.02 7.12
N LEU A 59 -18.85 17.94 7.84
CA LEU A 59 -19.14 18.81 8.99
C LEU A 59 -18.67 18.21 10.33
N ALA A 60 -18.27 16.94 10.37
CA ALA A 60 -17.65 16.33 11.53
C ALA A 60 -16.11 16.38 11.39
N PHE A 61 -15.54 17.55 11.70
CA PHE A 61 -14.11 17.83 11.90
C PHE A 61 -13.16 17.68 10.68
N PRO A 62 -12.56 18.79 10.19
CA PRO A 62 -11.32 18.74 9.45
C PRO A 62 -10.18 18.69 10.47
N LYS A 63 -9.84 17.51 10.97
CA LYS A 63 -8.56 17.30 11.66
C LYS A 63 -7.83 16.13 11.04
N ASN A 64 -6.90 16.51 10.18
CA ASN A 64 -5.70 15.79 9.79
C ASN A 64 -5.92 14.62 8.82
N HIS A 65 -5.36 14.81 7.62
CA HIS A 65 -4.50 13.84 6.94
C HIS A 65 -4.47 12.45 7.60
N CYS A 66 -5.33 11.52 7.17
CA CYS A 66 -5.08 10.07 7.17
C CYS A 66 -6.37 9.26 6.98
N LEU A 67 -7.09 9.36 5.84
CA LEU A 67 -8.13 8.36 5.54
C LEU A 67 -8.24 8.06 4.05
N SER A 68 -7.32 7.24 3.54
CA SER A 68 -7.66 6.26 2.51
C SER A 68 -7.47 4.86 3.14
N PRO A 69 -8.49 3.98 3.24
CA PRO A 69 -8.40 2.78 4.08
C PRO A 69 -7.95 1.49 3.37
N PHE A 70 -7.48 1.54 2.11
CA PHE A 70 -7.13 0.30 1.39
C PHE A 70 -5.83 0.32 0.57
N SER A 71 -5.18 1.48 0.44
CA SER A 71 -3.78 1.63 0.00
C SER A 71 -2.81 1.92 1.17
N THR A 72 -3.35 1.96 2.39
CA THR A 72 -2.76 2.47 3.64
C THR A 72 -1.54 1.70 4.10
N VAL A 73 -1.41 0.40 3.77
CA VAL A 73 -0.25 -0.39 4.21
C VAL A 73 1.06 0.08 3.57
N ARG A 74 1.02 0.66 2.37
CA ARG A 74 2.22 1.19 1.71
C ARG A 74 2.56 2.60 2.20
N SER A 75 1.54 3.42 2.44
CA SER A 75 1.71 4.79 2.94
C SER A 75 2.13 4.83 4.41
N VAL A 76 1.60 3.96 5.26
CA VAL A 76 2.00 3.85 6.67
C VAL A 76 3.44 3.36 6.76
N LYS A 77 3.84 2.36 5.96
CA LYS A 77 5.23 1.90 5.89
C LYS A 77 6.19 3.04 5.55
N ALA A 78 5.85 3.87 4.56
CA ALA A 78 6.67 5.02 4.18
C ALA A 78 6.82 6.04 5.33
N VAL A 79 5.71 6.45 5.94
CA VAL A 79 5.73 7.42 7.06
C VAL A 79 6.51 6.88 8.26
N VAL A 80 6.33 5.59 8.61
CA VAL A 80 7.06 4.95 9.70
C VAL A 80 8.55 4.91 9.42
N ILE A 81 8.96 4.57 8.20
CA ILE A 81 10.38 4.56 7.80
C ILE A 81 10.98 5.96 7.92
N THR A 82 10.28 7.00 7.48
CA THR A 82 10.75 8.39 7.58
C THR A 82 10.93 8.85 9.03
N ILE A 83 9.96 8.56 9.90
CA ILE A 83 10.06 8.90 11.33
C ILE A 83 11.22 8.15 11.98
N LEU A 84 11.39 6.86 11.68
CA LEU A 84 12.53 6.09 12.17
C LEU A 84 13.85 6.66 11.69
N ASN A 85 13.98 7.01 10.42
CA ASN A 85 15.20 7.62 9.87
C ASN A 85 15.54 8.91 10.62
N PHE A 86 14.56 9.79 10.81
CA PHE A 86 14.75 11.04 11.56
C PHE A 86 15.24 10.79 12.99
N ILE A 87 14.59 9.89 13.73
CA ILE A 87 14.98 9.56 15.10
C ILE A 87 16.40 8.97 15.14
N VAL A 88 16.71 8.06 14.22
CA VAL A 88 18.04 7.43 14.12
C VAL A 88 19.10 8.48 13.82
N THR A 89 18.88 9.39 12.87
CA THR A 89 19.85 10.45 12.53
C THR A 89 20.08 11.39 13.71
N VAL A 90 19.01 11.87 14.36
CA VAL A 90 19.13 12.79 15.51
C VAL A 90 19.81 12.10 16.70
N ALA A 91 19.45 10.85 16.99
CA ALA A 91 20.08 10.07 18.06
C ALA A 91 21.56 9.78 17.76
N ALA A 92 21.90 9.43 16.52
CA ALA A 92 23.28 9.22 16.09
C ALA A 92 24.09 10.52 16.21
N ALA A 93 23.57 11.66 15.73
CA ALA A 93 24.24 12.95 15.85
C ALA A 93 24.49 13.34 17.31
N PHE A 94 23.51 13.12 18.19
CA PHE A 94 23.65 13.34 19.63
C PHE A 94 24.72 12.43 20.24
N ALA A 95 24.64 11.12 20.00
CA ALA A 95 25.58 10.15 20.57
C ALA A 95 27.01 10.39 20.07
N CYS A 96 27.19 10.59 18.76
CA CYS A 96 28.48 10.89 18.15
C CYS A 96 29.08 12.18 18.73
N THR A 97 28.27 13.24 18.88
CA THR A 97 28.77 14.50 19.45
C THR A 97 29.10 14.33 20.93
N TYR A 98 28.28 13.63 21.71
CA TYR A 98 28.54 13.38 23.13
C TYR A 98 29.83 12.57 23.36
N LEU A 99 30.03 11.50 22.57
CA LEU A 99 31.24 10.68 22.60
C LEU A 99 32.47 11.46 22.10
N GLY A 100 32.34 12.18 20.98
CA GLY A 100 33.43 13.00 20.42
C GLY A 100 33.83 14.17 21.32
N SER A 101 32.86 14.76 22.01
CA SER A 101 33.07 15.86 22.96
C SER A 101 33.88 15.44 24.18
N GLN A 102 34.04 14.13 24.44
CA GLN A 102 34.97 13.65 25.47
C GLN A 102 36.42 14.08 25.24
N TYR A 103 36.82 14.26 23.98
CA TYR A 103 38.17 14.67 23.61
C TYR A 103 38.37 16.19 23.63
N VAL A 104 37.29 16.97 23.60
CA VAL A 104 37.33 18.44 23.50
C VAL A 104 37.04 19.11 24.83
N PHE A 105 36.08 18.59 25.60
CA PHE A 105 35.62 19.18 26.85
C PHE A 105 35.74 18.18 28.00
N ALA A 106 36.33 18.59 29.13
CA ALA A 106 36.39 17.79 30.35
C ALA A 106 35.05 17.77 31.11
N GLU A 107 34.31 18.88 31.05
CA GLU A 107 33.05 19.10 31.77
C GLU A 107 31.87 18.37 31.12
N THR A 108 31.12 17.59 31.91
CA THR A 108 29.96 16.83 31.44
C THR A 108 28.82 17.73 30.96
N ALA A 109 28.62 18.88 31.61
CA ALA A 109 27.61 19.86 31.23
C ALA A 109 27.86 20.43 29.82
N ALA A 110 29.12 20.77 29.52
CA ALA A 110 29.51 21.28 28.20
C ALA A 110 29.34 20.22 27.10
N ARG A 111 29.62 18.93 27.41
CA ARG A 111 29.40 17.81 26.48
C ARG A 111 27.94 17.68 26.08
N ILE A 112 27.04 17.69 27.04
CA ILE A 112 25.59 17.59 26.78
C ILE A 112 25.12 18.82 26.00
N LEU A 113 25.55 20.03 26.38
CA LEU A 113 25.17 21.26 25.68
C LEU A 113 25.59 21.22 24.20
N SER A 114 26.84 20.81 23.94
CA SER A 114 27.36 20.68 22.56
C SER A 114 26.59 19.64 21.76
N ALA A 115 26.25 18.49 22.35
CA ALA A 115 25.48 17.44 21.70
C ALA A 115 24.05 17.88 21.37
N VAL A 116 23.40 18.64 22.25
CA VAL A 116 22.06 19.18 22.01
C VAL A 116 22.08 20.21 20.88
N ILE A 117 23.06 21.10 20.84
CA ILE A 117 23.20 22.09 19.76
C ILE A 117 23.36 21.39 18.40
N VAL A 118 24.29 20.42 18.31
CA VAL A 118 24.52 19.69 17.04
C VAL A 118 23.29 18.89 16.63
N ALA A 119 22.67 18.16 17.57
CA ALA A 119 21.45 17.40 17.29
C ALA A 119 20.29 18.29 16.81
N SER A 120 20.19 19.52 17.34
CA SER A 120 19.17 20.49 16.92
C SER A 120 19.38 20.96 15.49
N VAL A 121 20.62 21.27 15.10
CA VAL A 121 20.97 21.66 13.72
C VAL A 121 20.69 20.53 12.74
N VAL A 122 21.10 19.30 13.08
CA VAL A 122 20.87 18.12 12.24
C VAL A 122 19.37 17.82 12.10
N GLY A 123 18.61 17.91 13.19
CA GLY A 123 17.16 17.73 13.16
C GLY A 123 16.45 18.74 12.26
N LEU A 124 16.86 20.02 12.29
CA LEU A 124 16.34 21.04 11.39
C LEU A 124 16.72 20.78 9.93
N ALA A 125 17.95 20.32 9.67
CA ALA A 125 18.38 19.97 8.33
C ALA A 125 17.59 18.78 7.75
N GLU A 126 17.38 17.72 8.52
CA GLU A 126 16.53 16.58 8.14
C GLU A 126 15.08 17.01 7.88
N LEU A 127 14.51 17.83 8.78
CA LEU A 127 13.15 18.36 8.62
C LEU A 127 13.01 19.19 7.34
N TYR A 128 13.98 20.06 7.05
CA TYR A 128 13.99 20.86 5.84
C TYR A 128 14.06 19.98 4.58
N VAL A 129 14.94 18.97 4.57
CA VAL A 129 15.05 18.03 3.44
C VAL A 129 13.73 17.29 3.24
N MET A 130 13.09 16.81 4.30
CA MET A 130 11.79 16.13 4.22
C MET A 130 10.71 17.03 3.61
N VAL A 131 10.57 18.27 4.10
CA VAL A 131 9.59 19.23 3.56
C VAL A 131 9.84 19.47 2.08
N ARG A 132 11.11 19.68 1.70
CA ARG A 132 11.48 19.91 0.30
C ARG A 132 11.23 18.70 -0.60
N THR A 133 11.43 17.47 -0.09
CA THR A 133 11.08 16.26 -0.86
C THR A 133 9.58 16.15 -1.10
N LEU A 134 8.74 16.55 -0.13
CA LEU A 134 7.28 16.55 -0.28
C LEU A 134 6.80 17.60 -1.28
N GLU A 135 7.37 18.82 -1.25
CA GLU A 135 7.07 19.88 -2.23
C GLU A 135 7.52 19.48 -3.64
N GLY A 136 8.67 18.83 -3.77
CA GLY A 136 9.20 18.36 -5.05
C GLY A 136 8.35 17.27 -5.72
N ASP A 137 7.74 16.38 -4.92
CA ASP A 137 6.79 15.39 -5.42
C ASP A 137 5.47 16.04 -5.87
N LEU A 138 5.05 17.15 -5.24
CA LEU A 138 3.84 17.88 -5.58
C LEU A 138 3.98 18.71 -6.88
N GLY A 139 5.17 19.23 -7.17
CA GLY A 139 5.44 19.99 -8.40
C GLY A 139 5.60 19.15 -9.68
N LYS A 140 5.56 17.82 -9.57
CA LYS A 140 5.64 16.87 -10.71
C LYS A 140 4.28 16.30 -11.14
N LEU A 141 3.20 16.71 -10.50
CA LEU A 141 1.81 16.33 -10.80
C LEU A 141 1.10 17.46 -11.54
#